data_AF-A0A9N9PG83-F1
#
_entry.id   AF-A0A9N9PG83-F1
#
_cell.length_a   1.000
_cell.length_b   1.000
_cell.length_c   1.000
_cell.angle_alpha   90.00
_cell.angle_beta   90.00
_cell.angle_gamma   90.00
#
_symmetry.space_group_name_H-M   'P 1'
#
loop_
_entity.id
_entity.type
_entity.pdbx_description
1 polymer ?
#
loop_
_entity_poly.entity_id
_entity_poly.type
_entity_poly.pdbx_seq_one_letter_code
_entity_poly.pdbx_strand_id
1 'polypeptide(L)'
;MSQYLPIGNYKWEVSRKYLEDNPNEQKKYLKKILNTKADAKKGYFLKINTHFPLKTHNYLSDLPPAVENIAVSKDMLYSYTTELVDNLDSKCFSATEKLVPHLAMNNEQDEKKFINQIRKPSFKYARQLGNTLVGGTYRKASVTLNKPIIVRASVLGLSKLLMYHFWYGYVKERYGDNAQLGYKDTDLYLFQAKTEDIYKDMAE
;
A
#
# COMPACT_ATOMS: atom_id res chain seq x y z
N MET A 1 -1.28 -5.34 31.68
CA MET A 1 -1.42 -6.73 31.18
C MET A 1 -1.77 -6.67 29.69
N SER A 2 -0.98 -7.31 28.83
CA SER A 2 -1.24 -7.35 27.38
C SER A 2 -2.46 -8.25 27.11
N GLN A 3 -3.46 -7.74 26.39
CA GLN A 3 -4.64 -8.52 26.02
C GLN A 3 -4.37 -9.36 24.77
N TYR A 4 -4.97 -10.56 24.70
CA TYR A 4 -4.89 -11.40 23.51
C TYR A 4 -5.55 -10.71 22.31
N LEU A 5 -4.85 -10.69 21.18
CA LEU A 5 -5.37 -10.16 19.93
C LEU A 5 -6.47 -11.09 19.37
N PRO A 6 -7.50 -10.54 18.70
CA PRO A 6 -8.57 -11.35 18.13
C PRO A 6 -8.03 -12.32 17.06
N ILE A 7 -8.25 -13.62 17.26
CA ILE A 7 -7.73 -14.67 16.37
C ILE A 7 -8.75 -15.18 15.33
N GLY A 8 -10.03 -14.82 15.46
CA GLY A 8 -11.09 -15.34 14.57
C GLY A 8 -12.43 -14.62 14.67
N ASN A 9 -13.47 -15.19 14.03
CA ASN A 9 -14.85 -14.66 13.96
C ASN A 9 -15.01 -13.31 13.23
N TYR A 10 -14.10 -12.99 12.31
CA TYR A 10 -14.24 -11.85 11.42
C TYR A 10 -15.47 -12.02 10.51
N LYS A 11 -16.36 -11.02 10.50
CA LYS A 11 -17.58 -11.00 9.68
C LYS A 11 -17.67 -9.69 8.92
N TRP A 12 -18.24 -9.74 7.72
CA TRP A 12 -18.64 -8.54 7.01
C TRP A 12 -19.84 -7.92 7.73
N GLU A 13 -19.69 -6.71 8.24
CA GLU A 13 -20.80 -5.97 8.87
C GLU A 13 -21.88 -5.61 7.84
N VAL A 14 -21.45 -5.30 6.61
CA VAL A 14 -22.33 -4.90 5.50
C VAL A 14 -21.79 -5.48 4.20
N SER A 15 -22.69 -5.87 3.29
CA SER A 15 -22.28 -6.36 1.99
C SER A 15 -21.66 -5.24 1.14
N ARG A 16 -20.58 -5.55 0.42
CA ARG A 16 -19.91 -4.61 -0.47
C ARG A 16 -20.87 -4.02 -1.52
N LYS A 17 -21.69 -4.86 -2.16
CA LYS A 17 -22.66 -4.43 -3.18
C LYS A 17 -23.63 -3.37 -2.64
N TYR A 18 -24.16 -3.60 -1.44
CA TYR A 18 -25.04 -2.64 -0.79
C TYR A 18 -24.35 -1.29 -0.58
N LEU A 19 -23.11 -1.29 -0.10
CA LEU A 19 -22.37 -0.05 0.09
C LEU A 19 -22.06 0.66 -1.23
N GLU A 20 -21.69 -0.08 -2.29
CA GLU A 20 -21.40 0.48 -3.62
C GLU A 20 -22.58 1.32 -4.16
N ASP A 21 -23.81 0.83 -3.99
CA ASP A 21 -25.02 1.51 -4.46
C ASP A 21 -25.52 2.61 -3.51
N ASN A 22 -24.95 2.76 -2.31
CA ASN A 22 -25.46 3.66 -1.26
C ASN A 22 -24.36 4.56 -0.64
N PRO A 23 -23.98 5.67 -1.30
CA PRO A 23 -22.91 6.57 -0.84
C PRO A 23 -23.16 7.22 0.53
N ASN A 24 -24.43 7.51 0.86
CA ASN A 24 -24.79 8.08 2.16
C ASN A 24 -24.54 7.09 3.31
N GLU A 25 -24.87 5.82 3.10
CA GLU A 25 -24.58 4.76 4.06
C GLU A 25 -23.07 4.53 4.16
N GLN A 26 -22.30 4.58 3.06
CA GLN A 26 -20.83 4.54 3.14
C GLN A 26 -20.28 5.59 4.12
N LYS A 27 -20.71 6.85 3.98
CA LYS A 27 -20.28 7.95 4.86
C LYS A 27 -20.69 7.71 6.32
N LYS A 28 -21.89 7.19 6.55
CA LYS A 28 -22.41 6.89 7.89
C LYS A 28 -21.61 5.78 8.58
N TYR A 29 -21.33 4.68 7.89
CA TYR A 29 -20.49 3.61 8.40
C TYR A 29 -19.06 4.08 8.63
N LEU A 30 -18.50 4.88 7.72
CA LEU A 30 -17.17 5.46 7.90
C LEU A 30 -17.10 6.32 9.18
N LYS A 31 -18.06 7.24 9.38
CA LYS A 31 -18.14 8.07 10.60
C LYS A 31 -18.27 7.22 11.86
N LYS A 32 -19.12 6.19 11.84
CA LYS A 32 -19.28 5.25 12.96
C LYS A 32 -17.94 4.61 13.33
N ILE A 33 -17.19 4.15 12.32
CA ILE A 33 -15.92 3.48 12.55
C ILE A 33 -14.87 4.47 13.08
N LEU A 34 -14.76 5.66 12.49
CA LEU A 34 -13.80 6.69 12.94
C LEU A 34 -14.06 7.18 14.37
N ASN A 35 -15.33 7.21 14.79
CA ASN A 35 -15.73 7.61 16.15
C ASN A 35 -15.70 6.45 17.16
N THR A 36 -15.36 5.23 16.73
CA THR A 36 -15.26 4.09 17.64
C THR A 36 -14.01 4.22 18.49
N LYS A 37 -14.14 4.12 19.82
CA LYS A 37 -13.01 4.19 20.75
C LYS A 37 -12.02 3.05 20.52
N ALA A 38 -10.75 3.30 20.80
CA ALA A 38 -9.69 2.30 20.66
C ALA A 38 -9.87 1.07 21.57
N ASP A 39 -10.50 1.25 22.74
CA ASP A 39 -10.80 0.20 23.73
C ASP A 39 -12.19 -0.44 23.53
N ALA A 40 -12.86 -0.16 22.42
CA ALA A 40 -14.17 -0.70 22.14
C ALA A 40 -14.15 -2.24 22.04
N LYS A 41 -15.19 -2.89 22.58
CA LYS A 41 -15.36 -4.35 22.52
C LYS A 41 -15.40 -4.91 21.09
N LYS A 42 -15.72 -4.08 20.10
CA LYS A 42 -15.80 -4.44 18.68
C LYS A 42 -14.95 -3.48 17.85
N GLY A 43 -13.93 -4.02 17.19
CA GLY A 43 -13.12 -3.31 16.21
C GLY A 43 -13.66 -3.45 14.79
N TYR A 44 -13.23 -2.56 13.89
CA TYR A 44 -13.63 -2.56 12.49
C TYR A 44 -12.40 -2.46 11.58
N PHE A 45 -12.48 -3.09 10.41
CA PHE A 45 -11.51 -2.96 9.34
C PHE A 45 -12.19 -2.39 8.12
N LEU A 46 -11.55 -1.42 7.47
CA LEU A 46 -12.04 -0.88 6.21
C LEU A 46 -11.21 -1.41 5.05
N LYS A 47 -11.93 -1.81 4.00
CA LYS A 47 -11.35 -1.95 2.67
C LYS A 47 -11.80 -0.75 1.86
N ILE A 48 -10.86 0.12 1.53
CA ILE A 48 -11.11 1.37 0.80
C ILE A 48 -10.50 1.32 -0.59
N ASN A 49 -11.10 2.06 -1.52
CA ASN A 49 -10.44 2.45 -2.76
C ASN A 49 -9.92 3.87 -2.55
N THR A 50 -8.62 4.07 -2.68
CA THR A 50 -7.97 5.37 -2.48
C THR A 50 -7.62 6.01 -3.82
N HIS A 51 -7.90 7.30 -3.95
CA HIS A 51 -7.45 8.12 -5.08
C HIS A 51 -6.48 9.19 -4.55
N PHE A 52 -5.26 9.20 -5.06
CA PHE A 52 -4.24 10.21 -4.74
C PHE A 52 -4.19 11.25 -5.87
N PRO A 53 -4.61 12.52 -5.63
CA PRO A 53 -4.54 13.56 -6.65
C PRO A 53 -3.11 13.78 -7.14
N LEU A 54 -2.91 14.05 -8.44
CA LEU A 54 -1.57 14.24 -9.05
C LEU A 54 -0.69 15.24 -8.28
N LYS A 55 -1.28 16.32 -7.75
CA LYS A 55 -0.57 17.31 -6.94
C LYS A 55 0.12 16.75 -5.69
N THR A 56 -0.34 15.60 -5.17
CA THR A 56 0.26 14.96 -3.98
C THR A 56 1.35 13.95 -4.35
N HIS A 57 1.55 13.62 -5.63
CA HIS A 57 2.47 12.56 -6.05
C HIS A 57 3.92 12.95 -5.76
N ASN A 58 4.32 14.18 -6.08
CA ASN A 58 5.68 14.66 -5.81
C ASN A 58 5.99 14.67 -4.31
N TYR A 59 5.02 15.03 -3.48
CA TYR A 59 5.17 15.03 -2.02
C TYR A 59 5.24 13.61 -1.45
N LEU A 60 4.42 12.69 -1.97
CA LEU A 60 4.36 11.29 -1.51
C LEU A 60 5.39 10.38 -2.18
N SER A 61 6.33 10.94 -2.93
CA SER A 61 7.30 10.19 -3.74
C SER A 61 8.29 9.38 -2.87
N ASP A 62 8.71 9.93 -1.72
CA ASP A 62 9.66 9.27 -0.80
C ASP A 62 9.07 8.00 -0.14
N LEU A 63 7.80 8.06 0.28
CA LEU A 63 7.06 6.97 0.92
C LEU A 63 5.67 6.81 0.26
N PRO A 64 5.60 6.21 -0.94
CA PRO A 64 4.32 6.02 -1.61
C PRO A 64 3.41 5.11 -0.77
N PRO A 65 2.15 5.51 -0.53
CA PRO A 65 1.23 4.75 0.32
C PRO A 65 0.69 3.47 -0.34
N ALA A 66 0.78 3.37 -1.67
CA ALA A 66 0.35 2.21 -2.45
C ALA A 66 1.55 1.34 -2.81
N VAL A 67 1.45 0.04 -2.56
CA VAL A 67 2.48 -0.95 -2.86
C VAL A 67 1.99 -1.83 -3.99
N GLU A 68 2.79 -1.95 -5.04
CA GLU A 68 2.51 -2.81 -6.19
C GLU A 68 3.63 -3.83 -6.34
N ASN A 69 3.32 -5.00 -6.91
CA ASN A 69 4.35 -5.95 -7.30
C ASN A 69 4.95 -5.45 -8.62
N ILE A 70 6.18 -4.95 -8.57
CA ILE A 70 6.89 -4.41 -9.73
C ILE A 70 8.20 -5.19 -9.88
N ALA A 71 8.48 -5.65 -11.10
CA ALA A 71 9.79 -6.17 -11.45
C ALA A 71 10.75 -4.99 -11.60
N VAL A 72 11.61 -4.76 -10.59
CA VAL A 72 12.56 -3.64 -10.61
C VAL A 72 13.68 -3.97 -11.61
N SER A 73 13.77 -3.18 -12.68
CA SER A 73 14.88 -3.24 -13.65
C SER A 73 16.00 -2.28 -13.22
N LYS A 74 17.20 -2.48 -13.76
CA LYS A 74 18.41 -1.71 -13.40
C LYS A 74 18.25 -0.22 -13.73
N ASP A 75 17.53 0.05 -14.80
CA ASP A 75 17.12 1.35 -15.32
C ASP A 75 16.15 2.12 -14.40
N MET A 76 15.48 1.45 -13.47
CA MET A 76 14.67 2.10 -12.42
C MET A 76 15.49 2.50 -11.18
N LEU A 77 16.77 2.14 -11.11
CA LEU A 77 17.64 2.47 -9.99
C LEU A 77 18.14 3.91 -10.08
N TYR A 78 18.30 4.55 -8.92
CA TYR A 78 18.95 5.85 -8.83
C TYR A 78 20.45 5.72 -9.15
N SER A 79 21.08 6.79 -9.68
CA SER A 79 22.48 6.76 -10.13
C SER A 79 23.45 6.20 -9.09
N TYR A 80 23.34 6.64 -7.84
CA TYR A 80 24.17 6.12 -6.74
C TYR A 80 23.97 4.62 -6.49
N THR A 81 22.73 4.13 -6.53
CA THR A 81 22.45 2.69 -6.37
C THR A 81 22.94 1.88 -7.56
N THR A 82 22.93 2.47 -8.76
CA THR A 82 23.48 1.85 -9.97
C THR A 82 24.99 1.68 -9.85
N GLU A 83 25.72 2.71 -9.39
CA GLU A 83 27.16 2.64 -9.13
C GLU A 83 27.51 1.58 -8.07
N LEU A 84 26.74 1.46 -6.99
CA LEU A 84 26.93 0.41 -5.99
C LEU A 84 26.70 -0.99 -6.58
N VAL A 85 25.66 -1.17 -7.39
CA VAL A 85 25.38 -2.45 -8.07
C VAL A 85 26.48 -2.79 -9.08
N ASP A 86 27.07 -1.79 -9.74
CA ASP A 86 28.16 -1.96 -10.70
C ASP A 86 29.49 -2.28 -10.03
N ASN A 87 29.72 -1.75 -8.82
CA ASN A 87 30.90 -2.03 -8.00
C ASN A 87 30.83 -3.36 -7.23
N LEU A 88 29.65 -3.99 -7.15
CA LEU A 88 29.48 -5.35 -6.63
C LEU A 88 29.75 -6.35 -7.76
N ASP A 89 30.68 -7.28 -7.55
CA ASP A 89 31.18 -8.19 -8.58
C ASP A 89 30.06 -8.88 -9.39
N SER A 90 29.94 -8.39 -10.62
CA SER A 90 29.24 -8.83 -11.84
C SER A 90 28.03 -9.80 -11.79
N LYS A 91 26.98 -9.38 -12.52
CA LYS A 91 25.90 -10.17 -13.18
C LYS A 91 24.63 -10.55 -12.41
N CYS A 92 24.48 -10.26 -11.13
CA CYS A 92 23.32 -10.76 -10.36
C CYS A 92 22.13 -9.79 -10.20
N PHE A 93 22.03 -8.71 -10.98
CA PHE A 93 20.79 -7.91 -10.98
C PHE A 93 19.75 -8.53 -11.92
N SER A 94 19.00 -9.50 -11.41
CA SER A 94 17.84 -10.06 -12.11
C SER A 94 16.58 -9.25 -11.77
N ALA A 95 15.83 -8.88 -12.80
CA ALA A 95 14.52 -8.25 -12.63
C ALA A 95 13.61 -9.21 -11.87
N THR A 96 13.42 -8.93 -10.59
CA THR A 96 12.63 -9.75 -9.66
C THR A 96 11.44 -8.94 -9.21
N GLU A 97 10.26 -9.55 -9.20
CA GLU A 97 9.08 -8.92 -8.63
C GLU A 97 9.31 -8.62 -7.15
N LYS A 98 9.26 -7.35 -6.80
CA LYS A 98 9.32 -6.86 -5.42
C LYS A 98 8.07 -6.07 -5.13
N LEU A 99 7.67 -6.06 -3.86
CA LEU A 99 6.66 -5.15 -3.37
C LEU A 99 7.28 -3.75 -3.31
N VAL A 100 7.02 -2.95 -4.33
CA VAL A 100 7.55 -1.59 -4.47
C VAL A 100 6.43 -0.60 -4.16
N PRO A 101 6.63 0.32 -3.20
CA PRO A 101 5.72 1.44 -3.05
C PRO A 101 5.86 2.34 -4.28
N HIS A 102 4.80 2.46 -5.08
CA HIS A 102 4.83 3.16 -6.37
C HIS A 102 3.46 3.80 -6.68
N LEU A 103 3.48 4.93 -7.39
CA LEU A 103 2.28 5.68 -7.83
C LEU A 103 2.28 5.81 -9.36
N ALA A 104 2.29 4.68 -10.09
CA ALA A 104 2.20 4.70 -11.56
C ALA A 104 0.79 5.09 -12.05
N MET A 105 0.74 5.75 -13.21
CA MET A 105 -0.50 5.82 -14.01
C MET A 105 -0.70 4.50 -14.74
N ASN A 106 -1.72 3.74 -14.34
CA ASN A 106 -2.10 2.49 -15.00
C ASN A 106 -2.89 2.78 -16.28
N ASN A 107 -2.20 2.91 -17.41
CA ASN A 107 -2.83 2.90 -18.74
C ASN A 107 -2.50 1.59 -19.44
N GLU A 108 -3.32 0.53 -19.26
CA GLU A 108 -3.12 -0.67 -20.08
C GLU A 108 -4.37 -1.57 -20.19
N GLN A 109 -4.80 -1.79 -21.43
CA GLN A 109 -5.74 -2.84 -21.86
C GLN A 109 -4.92 -4.08 -22.25
N ASP A 110 -4.67 -4.99 -21.30
CA ASP A 110 -3.80 -6.14 -21.56
C ASP A 110 -4.55 -7.46 -21.75
N GLU A 111 -4.42 -8.02 -22.95
CA GLU A 111 -4.80 -9.40 -23.30
C GLU A 111 -4.12 -10.43 -22.38
N LYS A 112 -2.86 -10.18 -21.96
CA LYS A 112 -2.12 -11.01 -21.00
C LYS A 112 -2.80 -11.06 -19.62
N LYS A 113 -3.33 -9.92 -19.13
CA LYS A 113 -4.10 -9.87 -17.87
C LYS A 113 -5.38 -10.69 -17.99
N PHE A 114 -6.06 -10.65 -19.14
CA PHE A 114 -7.25 -11.45 -19.38
C PHE A 114 -6.94 -12.96 -19.34
N ILE A 115 -5.92 -13.42 -20.07
CA ILE A 115 -5.50 -14.83 -20.07
C ILE A 115 -5.19 -15.33 -18.65
N ASN A 116 -4.48 -14.54 -17.85
CA ASN A 116 -4.20 -14.86 -16.45
C ASN A 116 -5.45 -14.91 -15.58
N GLN A 117 -6.49 -14.13 -15.88
CA GLN A 117 -7.75 -14.21 -15.16
C GLN A 117 -8.55 -15.47 -15.50
N ILE A 118 -8.53 -15.94 -16.75
CA ILE A 118 -9.23 -17.18 -17.17
C ILE A 118 -8.64 -18.42 -16.49
N ARG A 119 -7.33 -18.39 -16.19
CA ARG A 119 -6.61 -19.48 -15.50
C ARG A 119 -6.95 -19.60 -14.01
N LYS A 120 -7.69 -18.65 -13.42
CA LYS A 120 -8.06 -18.72 -12.00
C LYS A 120 -9.05 -19.86 -11.77
N PRO A 121 -8.92 -20.65 -10.70
CA PRO A 121 -9.89 -21.71 -10.36
C PRO A 121 -11.29 -21.17 -10.05
N SER A 122 -11.42 -19.87 -9.80
CA SER A 122 -12.69 -19.17 -9.66
C SER A 122 -13.34 -18.82 -11.00
N PHE A 123 -12.69 -18.98 -12.15
CA PHE A 123 -13.29 -18.70 -13.45
C PHE A 123 -14.39 -19.72 -13.75
N LYS A 124 -15.52 -19.23 -14.30
CA LYS A 124 -16.71 -20.04 -14.57
C LYS A 124 -16.93 -20.20 -16.06
N TYR A 125 -17.05 -19.09 -16.77
CA TYR A 125 -17.16 -19.03 -18.23
C TYR A 125 -16.95 -17.59 -18.71
N ALA A 126 -16.60 -17.43 -19.99
CA ALA A 126 -16.56 -16.14 -20.67
C ALA A 126 -17.71 -16.05 -21.68
N ARG A 127 -18.27 -14.86 -21.85
CA ARG A 127 -19.29 -14.57 -22.87
C ARG A 127 -18.82 -13.38 -23.70
N GLN A 128 -18.86 -13.51 -25.02
CA GLN A 128 -18.61 -12.40 -25.93
C GLN A 128 -19.76 -11.38 -25.85
N LEU A 129 -19.41 -10.11 -25.67
CA LEU A 129 -20.33 -8.97 -25.59
C LEU A 129 -20.04 -8.01 -26.75
N GLY A 130 -20.26 -8.48 -27.98
CA GLY A 130 -19.97 -7.74 -29.21
C GLY A 130 -18.57 -8.04 -29.78
N ASN A 131 -18.14 -7.23 -30.76
CA ASN A 131 -16.99 -7.57 -31.60
C ASN A 131 -15.63 -7.36 -30.90
N THR A 132 -15.60 -6.61 -29.79
CA THR A 132 -14.36 -6.18 -29.13
C THR A 132 -14.35 -6.43 -27.62
N LEU A 133 -15.40 -7.00 -27.05
CA LEU A 133 -15.56 -7.15 -25.60
C LEU A 133 -15.91 -8.58 -25.22
N VAL A 134 -15.26 -9.10 -24.18
CA VAL A 134 -15.54 -10.41 -23.59
C VAL A 134 -15.75 -10.26 -22.09
N GLY A 135 -16.93 -10.62 -21.61
CA GLY A 135 -17.27 -10.63 -20.18
C GLY A 135 -16.94 -11.96 -19.52
N GLY A 136 -16.03 -11.95 -18.54
CA GLY A 136 -15.70 -13.12 -17.71
C GLY A 136 -16.60 -13.22 -16.48
N THR A 137 -17.23 -14.39 -16.26
CA THR A 137 -17.99 -14.69 -15.05
C THR A 137 -17.17 -15.57 -14.11
N TYR A 138 -17.11 -15.20 -12.83
CA TYR A 138 -16.32 -15.89 -11.80
C TYR A 138 -17.21 -16.38 -10.64
N ARG A 139 -16.88 -17.54 -10.06
CA ARG A 139 -17.38 -17.99 -8.77
C ARG A 139 -16.86 -17.04 -7.68
N LYS A 140 -17.74 -16.65 -6.75
CA LYS A 140 -17.31 -15.92 -5.54
C LYS A 140 -16.47 -16.87 -4.69
N ALA A 141 -15.18 -16.58 -4.58
CA ALA A 141 -14.33 -17.22 -3.58
C ALA A 141 -14.74 -16.71 -2.20
N SER A 142 -15.28 -17.58 -1.34
CA SER A 142 -15.44 -17.31 0.09
C SER A 142 -14.24 -17.87 0.82
N VAL A 143 -13.47 -17.00 1.47
CA VAL A 143 -12.32 -17.41 2.29
C VAL A 143 -12.68 -17.17 3.75
N THR A 144 -12.57 -18.21 4.56
CA THR A 144 -12.67 -18.09 6.03
C THR A 144 -11.36 -17.53 6.55
N LEU A 145 -11.38 -16.30 7.06
CA LEU A 145 -10.24 -15.65 7.71
C LEU A 145 -10.08 -16.20 9.13
N ASN A 146 -9.51 -17.41 9.25
CA ASN A 146 -9.19 -18.07 10.53
C ASN A 146 -7.75 -17.85 11.00
N LYS A 147 -6.98 -17.04 10.27
CA LYS A 147 -5.60 -16.67 10.62
C LYS A 147 -5.57 -15.21 11.06
N PRO A 148 -4.68 -14.84 12.01
CA PRO A 148 -4.52 -13.46 12.49
C PRO A 148 -3.81 -12.54 11.46
N ILE A 149 -4.04 -12.75 10.15
CA ILE A 149 -3.48 -11.94 9.05
C ILE A 149 -3.87 -10.48 9.21
N ILE A 150 -5.11 -10.23 9.64
CA ILE A 150 -5.64 -8.88 9.85
C ILE A 150 -4.92 -8.18 11.00
N VAL A 151 -4.61 -8.90 12.07
CA VAL A 151 -3.81 -8.37 13.19
C VAL A 151 -2.41 -8.01 12.70
N ARG A 152 -1.75 -8.88 11.93
CA ARG A 152 -0.45 -8.59 11.30
C ARG A 152 -0.51 -7.35 10.41
N ALA A 153 -1.56 -7.23 9.58
CA ALA A 153 -1.76 -6.06 8.73
C ALA A 153 -1.98 -4.78 9.54
N SER A 154 -2.64 -4.86 10.70
CA SER A 154 -2.88 -3.73 11.60
C SER A 154 -1.58 -3.23 12.21
N VAL A 155 -0.79 -4.14 12.78
CA VAL A 155 0.53 -3.82 13.37
C VAL A 155 1.44 -3.20 12.32
N LEU A 156 1.49 -3.81 11.12
CA LEU A 156 2.27 -3.26 9.99
C LEU A 156 1.78 -1.86 9.57
N GLY A 157 0.46 -1.65 9.54
CA GLY A 157 -0.13 -0.35 9.21
C GLY A 157 0.23 0.73 10.23
N LEU A 158 0.17 0.41 11.53
CA LEU A 158 0.57 1.33 12.61
C LEU A 158 2.07 1.63 12.57
N SER A 159 2.92 0.62 12.31
CA SER A 159 4.36 0.80 12.14
C SER A 159 4.66 1.78 10.99
N LYS A 160 4.00 1.60 9.84
CA LYS A 160 4.12 2.53 8.71
C LYS A 160 3.63 3.92 9.05
N LEU A 161 2.53 4.06 9.81
CA LEU A 161 2.01 5.36 10.20
C LEU A 161 3.01 6.14 11.05
N LEU A 162 3.67 5.48 12.01
CA LEU A 162 4.73 6.09 12.83
C LEU A 162 5.90 6.56 11.97
N MET A 163 6.37 5.70 11.07
CA MET A 163 7.42 6.03 10.11
C MET A 163 7.03 7.24 9.25
N TYR A 164 5.81 7.26 8.72
CA TYR A 164 5.31 8.34 7.86
C TYR A 164 5.15 9.64 8.63
N HIS A 165 4.67 9.58 9.87
CA HIS A 165 4.53 10.74 10.74
C HIS A 165 5.88 11.40 11.01
N PHE A 166 6.92 10.59 11.27
CA PHE A 166 8.27 11.11 11.43
C PHE A 166 8.81 11.74 10.13
N TRP A 167 8.74 11.03 9.01
CA TRP A 167 9.31 11.55 7.76
C TRP A 167 8.57 12.79 7.26
N TYR A 168 7.24 12.71 7.10
CA TYR A 168 6.46 13.77 6.49
C TYR A 168 6.04 14.88 7.45
N GLY A 169 5.74 14.52 8.70
CA GLY A 169 5.26 15.45 9.72
C GLY A 169 6.34 16.00 10.64
N TYR A 170 7.60 15.57 10.50
CA TYR A 170 8.72 16.15 11.26
C TYR A 170 9.87 16.54 10.33
N VAL A 171 10.46 15.59 9.60
CA VAL A 171 11.65 15.86 8.78
C VAL A 171 11.32 16.77 7.58
N LYS A 172 10.34 16.40 6.75
CA LYS A 172 9.96 17.20 5.57
C LYS A 172 9.32 18.54 5.95
N GLU A 173 8.68 18.64 7.11
CA GLU A 173 8.10 19.90 7.60
C GLU A 173 9.20 20.89 8.02
N ARG A 174 10.27 20.43 8.68
CA ARG A 174 11.39 21.29 9.11
C ARG A 174 12.36 21.63 7.97
N TYR A 175 12.72 20.65 7.15
CA TYR A 175 13.79 20.81 6.16
C TYR A 175 13.31 20.93 4.71
N GLY A 176 12.05 20.59 4.40
CA GLY A 176 11.51 20.69 3.05
C GLY A 176 12.35 19.96 2.00
N ASP A 177 12.83 20.70 1.01
CA ASP A 177 13.69 20.20 -0.08
C ASP A 177 15.17 20.04 0.33
N ASN A 178 15.56 20.54 1.51
CA ASN A 178 16.90 20.33 2.07
C ASN A 178 17.05 18.96 2.71
N ALA A 179 15.98 18.16 2.82
CA ALA A 179 16.02 16.78 3.25
C ALA A 179 15.79 15.81 2.08
N GLN A 180 16.67 14.82 1.97
CA GLN A 180 16.61 13.77 0.95
C GLN A 180 16.66 12.39 1.62
N LEU A 181 15.68 11.54 1.31
CA LEU A 181 15.65 10.16 1.78
C LEU A 181 16.65 9.31 0.98
N GLY A 182 17.59 8.66 1.67
CA GLY A 182 18.55 7.75 1.04
C GLY A 182 18.12 6.29 1.12
N TYR A 183 17.76 5.82 2.32
CA TYR A 183 17.33 4.44 2.56
C TYR A 183 16.36 4.37 3.74
N LYS A 184 15.52 3.33 3.75
CA LYS A 184 14.67 3.01 4.89
C LYS A 184 14.54 1.50 5.06
N ASP A 185 14.44 1.08 6.31
CA ASP A 185 13.96 -0.25 6.71
C ASP A 185 12.95 -0.09 7.86
N THR A 186 12.30 -1.17 8.25
CA THR A 186 11.18 -1.36 9.20
C THR A 186 11.11 -0.39 10.39
N ASP A 187 12.24 0.14 10.85
CA ASP A 187 12.40 1.10 11.94
C ASP A 187 13.57 2.09 11.73
N LEU A 188 14.23 2.06 10.57
CA LEU A 188 15.42 2.85 10.28
C LEU A 188 15.19 3.82 9.12
N TYR A 189 15.66 5.06 9.31
CA TYR A 189 15.80 6.05 8.24
C TYR A 189 17.29 6.39 8.06
N LEU A 190 17.77 6.30 6.83
CA LEU A 190 19.02 6.91 6.40
C LEU A 190 18.65 8.06 5.47
N PHE A 191 18.91 9.29 5.91
CA PHE A 191 18.58 10.48 5.14
C PHE A 191 19.66 11.54 5.31
N GLN A 192 19.73 12.43 4.33
CA GLN A 192 20.57 13.61 4.37
C GLN A 192 19.69 14.82 4.64
N ALA A 193 20.12 15.70 5.55
CA ALA A 193 19.49 16.99 5.79
C ALA A 193 20.57 18.08 5.75
N LYS A 194 20.36 19.14 4.96
CA LYS A 194 21.24 20.32 4.95
C LYS A 194 20.77 21.27 6.04
N THR A 195 21.54 21.34 7.12
CA THR A 195 21.33 22.25 8.26
C THR A 195 22.69 22.62 8.86
N GLU A 196 22.72 23.66 9.70
CA GLU A 196 23.91 24.09 10.43
C GLU A 196 24.29 23.08 11.52
N ASP A 197 23.31 22.61 12.30
CA ASP A 197 23.53 21.61 13.36
C ASP A 197 22.27 20.75 13.59
N ILE A 198 22.32 19.52 13.07
CA ILE A 198 21.22 18.56 13.20
C ILE A 198 20.94 18.15 14.65
N TYR A 199 21.94 18.14 15.53
CA TYR A 199 21.75 17.72 16.92
C TYR A 199 21.01 18.78 17.71
N LYS A 200 21.29 20.06 17.43
CA LYS A 200 20.56 21.17 18.01
C LYS A 200 19.11 21.16 17.55
N ASP A 201 18.88 20.97 16.25
CA ASP A 201 17.53 20.89 15.69
C ASP A 201 16.72 19.73 16.29
N MET A 202 17.36 18.59 16.61
CA MET A 202 16.69 17.44 17.23
C MET A 202 16.45 17.58 18.74
N ALA A 203 17.08 18.55 19.40
CA ALA A 203 16.91 18.79 20.83
C ALA A 203 15.74 19.72 21.17
N GLU A 204 15.18 20.41 20.17
CA GLU A 204 14.01 21.32 20.25
C GLU A 204 12.67 20.63 20.02
#